data_AF-A0A815PV91-F1
#
_entry.id   AF-A0A815PV91-F1
#
_cell.length_a   1.000
_cell.length_b   1.000
_cell.length_c   1.000
_cell.angle_alpha   90.00
_cell.angle_beta   90.00
_cell.angle_gamma   90.00
#
_symmetry.space_group_name_H-M   'P 1'
#
loop_
_entity.id
_entity.type
_entity.pdbx_description
1 polymer ?
#
loop_
_entity_poly.entity_id
_entity_poly.type
_entity_poly.pdbx_seq_one_letter_code
_entity_poly.pdbx_strand_id
1 'polypeptide(L)'
;MLNGELQFFRNSIGEFLLVDGYFSVYLYRQHAIFHLNNIDIANNFEKNLFEISIDPNVDVNKSYCNSTSLSYLTNEEKIIFTLGSIFRLVDISQQDDGQMKIWIIKMKLSTHKHKRLKSLLENVKKQYHLQQFDRLYH
;
A
#
# COMPACT_ATOMS: atom_id res chain seq x y z
N MET A 1 -6.98 -7.36 9.18
CA MET A 1 -7.44 -8.10 7.98
C MET A 1 -8.09 -9.39 8.44
N LEU A 2 -9.19 -9.83 7.84
CA LEU A 2 -9.79 -11.13 8.14
C LEU A 2 -8.87 -12.26 7.68
N ASN A 3 -8.92 -13.42 8.35
CA ASN A 3 -8.09 -14.57 8.00
C ASN A 3 -8.25 -15.02 6.53
N GLY A 4 -9.48 -14.97 6.01
CA GLY A 4 -9.76 -15.31 4.61
C GLY A 4 -9.13 -14.34 3.61
N GLU A 5 -9.12 -13.04 3.93
CA GLU A 5 -8.48 -12.01 3.11
C GLU A 5 -6.96 -12.20 3.08
N LEU A 6 -6.35 -12.54 4.22
CA LEU A 6 -4.90 -12.81 4.28
C LEU A 6 -4.51 -14.00 3.39
N GLN A 7 -5.33 -15.05 3.36
CA GLN A 7 -5.09 -16.19 2.48
C GLN A 7 -5.20 -15.82 1.00
N PHE A 8 -6.18 -14.98 0.64
CA PHE A 8 -6.30 -14.44 -0.70
C PHE A 8 -5.04 -13.65 -1.11
N PHE A 9 -4.53 -12.81 -0.21
CA PHE A 9 -3.28 -12.08 -0.41
C PHE A 9 -2.09 -13.03 -0.65
N ARG A 10 -1.93 -14.07 0.17
CA ARG A 10 -0.83 -15.05 -0.04
C ARG A 10 -0.91 -15.76 -1.39
N ASN A 11 -2.11 -16.12 -1.83
CA ASN A 11 -2.32 -16.74 -3.14
C ASN A 11 -2.08 -15.77 -4.30
N SER A 12 -1.99 -14.47 -4.02
CA SER A 12 -1.79 -13.39 -5.00
C SER A 12 -0.36 -12.83 -5.00
N ILE A 13 0.60 -13.49 -4.33
CA ILE A 13 2.00 -13.06 -4.37
C ILE A 13 2.49 -13.01 -5.83
N GLY A 14 3.10 -11.90 -6.21
CA GLY A 14 3.53 -11.60 -7.57
C GLY A 14 2.52 -10.81 -8.40
N GLU A 15 1.26 -10.74 -7.99
CA GLU A 15 0.18 -9.97 -8.64
C GLU A 15 0.17 -8.50 -8.22
N PHE A 16 -0.70 -7.73 -8.88
CA PHE A 16 -0.83 -6.29 -8.69
C PHE A 16 -2.06 -5.93 -7.85
N LEU A 17 -1.87 -5.03 -6.89
CA LEU A 17 -2.88 -4.40 -6.05
C LEU A 17 -3.07 -2.97 -6.52
N LEU A 18 -4.26 -2.66 -7.03
CA LEU A 18 -4.69 -1.30 -7.29
C LEU A 18 -5.33 -0.73 -6.03
N VAL A 19 -4.88 0.44 -5.59
CA VAL A 19 -5.55 1.16 -4.51
C VAL A 19 -6.44 2.24 -5.11
N ASP A 20 -7.73 2.17 -4.80
CA ASP A 20 -8.80 3.02 -5.30
C ASP A 20 -9.12 4.22 -4.39
N GLY A 21 -8.18 4.58 -3.52
CA GLY A 21 -8.26 5.74 -2.64
C GLY A 21 -6.89 6.33 -2.30
N TYR A 22 -6.91 7.46 -1.60
CA TYR A 22 -5.70 8.02 -0.98
C TYR A 22 -5.42 7.30 0.33
N PHE A 23 -4.15 7.05 0.60
CA PHE A 23 -3.73 6.54 1.90
C PHE A 23 -2.37 7.12 2.29
N SER A 24 -2.14 7.20 3.60
CA SER A 24 -0.86 7.65 4.14
C SER A 24 -0.10 6.47 4.74
N VAL A 25 1.22 6.56 4.66
CA VAL A 25 2.14 5.62 5.31
C VAL A 25 3.17 6.39 6.12
N TYR A 26 3.73 5.73 7.13
CA TYR A 26 4.85 6.26 7.89
C TYR A 26 6.17 5.95 7.17
N LEU A 27 7.11 6.88 7.18
CA LEU A 27 8.46 6.64 6.68
C LEU A 27 9.21 5.65 7.60
N TYR A 28 9.03 5.80 8.91
CA TYR A 28 9.70 4.95 9.91
C TYR A 28 8.81 3.81 10.38
N ARG A 29 9.32 2.58 10.20
CA ARG A 29 8.69 1.33 10.65
C ARG A 29 8.24 1.37 12.11
N GLN A 30 9.06 1.94 12.99
CA GLN A 30 8.78 2.01 14.44
C GLN A 30 7.49 2.79 14.77
N HIS A 31 7.16 3.83 14.01
CA HIS A 31 5.91 4.57 14.21
C HIS A 31 4.71 3.72 13.82
N ALA A 32 4.80 3.00 12.69
CA ALA A 32 3.73 2.09 12.26
C ALA A 32 3.52 0.95 13.27
N ILE A 33 4.59 0.35 13.80
CA ILE A 33 4.51 -0.69 14.84
C ILE A 33 3.91 -0.13 16.13
N PHE A 34 4.34 1.05 16.56
CA PHE A 34 3.78 1.69 17.75
C PHE A 34 2.26 1.85 17.64
N HIS A 35 1.75 2.34 16.52
CA HIS A 35 0.31 2.43 16.29
C HIS A 35 -0.35 1.05 16.24
N LEU A 36 0.25 0.08 15.56
CA LEU A 36 -0.30 -1.28 15.42
C LEU A 36 -0.42 -2.01 16.78
N ASN A 37 0.55 -1.80 17.67
CA ASN A 37 0.56 -2.42 18.98
C ASN A 37 -0.55 -1.86 19.89
N ASN A 38 -0.91 -0.58 19.71
CA ASN A 38 -1.97 0.10 20.47
C ASN A 38 -3.39 -0.17 19.95
N ILE A 39 -3.57 -1.04 18.96
CA ILE A 39 -4.90 -1.43 18.44
C ILE A 39 -5.33 -2.76 19.08
N ASP A 40 -6.49 -2.75 19.73
CA ASP A 40 -7.19 -3.97 20.11
C ASP A 40 -7.89 -4.57 18.88
N ILE A 41 -7.66 -5.87 18.65
CA ILE A 41 -8.25 -6.60 17.52
C ILE A 41 -9.23 -7.65 18.02
N ALA A 42 -10.36 -7.81 17.31
CA ALA A 42 -11.27 -8.92 17.55
C ALA A 42 -10.64 -10.25 17.07
N ASN A 43 -11.09 -11.37 17.64
CA ASN A 43 -10.49 -12.71 17.46
C ASN A 43 -10.37 -13.20 16.00
N ASN A 44 -11.11 -12.62 15.06
CA ASN A 44 -11.10 -12.99 13.64
C ASN A 44 -10.24 -12.07 12.75
N PHE A 45 -9.57 -11.08 13.35
CA PHE A 45 -8.70 -10.16 12.65
C PHE A 45 -7.24 -10.43 12.98
N GLU A 46 -6.41 -10.28 11.96
CA GLU A 46 -4.96 -10.31 12.06
C GLU A 46 -4.41 -8.88 12.01
N LYS A 47 -3.34 -8.64 12.79
CA LYS A 47 -2.52 -7.43 12.69
C LYS A 47 -1.56 -7.56 11.51
N ASN A 48 -1.57 -6.56 10.64
CA ASN A 48 -0.79 -6.56 9.41
C ASN A 48 -0.01 -5.26 9.30
N LEU A 49 1.27 -5.37 8.94
CA LEU A 49 2.13 -4.24 8.60
C LEU A 49 2.44 -4.31 7.10
N PHE A 50 2.02 -3.26 6.37
CA PHE A 50 2.35 -3.12 4.96
C PHE A 50 3.69 -2.37 4.82
N GLU A 51 4.65 -3.01 4.16
CA GLU A 51 5.95 -2.42 3.85
C GLU A 51 6.03 -2.12 2.36
N ILE A 52 6.25 -0.85 2.02
CA ILE A 52 6.26 -0.40 0.63
C ILE A 52 7.68 0.00 0.24
N SER A 53 8.22 -0.72 -0.74
CA SER A 53 9.47 -0.35 -1.40
C SER A 53 9.20 0.53 -2.62
N ILE A 54 9.92 1.64 -2.71
CA ILE A 54 9.85 2.56 -3.85
C ILE A 54 11.22 2.58 -4.53
N ASP A 55 11.22 2.46 -5.86
CA ASP A 55 12.43 2.55 -6.66
C ASP A 55 12.60 4.01 -7.13
N PRO A 56 13.62 4.74 -6.64
CA PRO A 56 13.78 6.17 -6.92
C PRO A 56 14.11 6.46 -8.39
N ASN A 57 14.53 5.45 -9.16
CA ASN A 57 14.92 5.60 -10.55
C ASN A 57 13.73 5.48 -11.52
N VAL A 58 12.54 5.15 -11.01
CA VAL A 58 11.36 5.00 -11.84
C VAL A 58 10.52 6.27 -11.70
N ASP A 59 10.11 6.85 -12.82
CA ASP A 59 9.39 8.12 -12.87
C ASP A 59 8.07 8.03 -12.07
N VAL A 60 8.15 8.46 -10.80
CA VAL A 60 7.12 8.30 -9.75
C VAL A 60 6.39 9.61 -9.44
N ASN A 61 6.63 10.64 -10.25
CA ASN A 61 6.22 12.03 -10.00
C ASN A 61 4.69 12.26 -9.84
N LYS A 62 3.85 11.23 -9.98
CA LYS A 62 2.39 11.32 -9.79
C LYS A 62 1.80 10.36 -8.76
N SER A 63 2.56 9.41 -8.22
CA SER A 63 2.00 8.32 -7.40
C SER A 63 2.05 8.59 -5.89
N TYR A 64 2.93 9.47 -5.43
CA TYR A 64 2.98 9.83 -4.01
C TYR A 64 3.62 11.20 -3.77
N CYS A 65 3.34 11.79 -2.61
CA CYS A 65 3.92 13.03 -2.14
C CYS A 65 4.43 12.86 -0.70
N ASN A 66 5.58 13.45 -0.39
CA ASN A 66 6.04 13.56 0.99
C ASN A 66 5.26 14.70 1.67
N SER A 67 4.42 14.38 2.66
CA SER A 67 3.60 15.37 3.36
C SER A 67 4.28 15.94 4.61
N THR A 68 5.52 15.57 4.90
CA THR A 68 6.28 16.02 6.08
C THR A 68 6.36 17.55 6.15
N SER A 69 6.38 18.24 5.01
CA SER A 69 6.41 19.71 4.95
C SER A 69 5.05 20.39 5.14
N LEU A 70 3.94 19.64 5.13
CA LEU A 70 2.57 20.15 5.18
C LEU A 70 1.84 19.84 6.49
N SER A 71 2.42 19.04 7.38
CA SER A 71 1.81 18.71 8.67
C SER A 71 2.14 19.77 9.73
N TYR A 72 1.10 20.40 10.29
CA TYR A 72 1.19 21.21 11.53
C TYR A 72 1.71 20.42 12.74
N LEU A 73 1.80 19.09 12.63
CA LEU A 73 2.41 18.17 13.56
C LEU A 73 3.81 17.82 13.05
N THR A 74 4.82 18.48 13.60
CA THR A 74 6.20 18.56 13.08
C THR A 74 7.03 17.26 13.07
N ASN A 75 6.47 16.10 13.44
CA ASN A 75 7.27 14.88 13.65
C ASN A 75 6.70 13.61 13.01
N GLU A 76 5.57 13.67 12.30
CA GLU A 76 5.03 12.52 11.60
C GLU A 76 5.46 12.54 10.13
N GLU A 77 6.66 12.03 9.85
CA GLU A 77 7.15 11.86 8.49
C GLU A 77 6.28 10.85 7.74
N LYS A 78 5.29 11.37 7.01
CA LYS A 78 4.27 10.62 6.29
C LYS A 78 4.43 10.81 4.78
N ILE A 79 4.17 9.72 4.06
CA ILE A 79 4.06 9.71 2.60
C ILE A 79 2.59 9.47 2.26
N ILE A 80 2.01 10.29 1.39
CA ILE A 80 0.65 10.11 0.88
C ILE A 80 0.74 9.52 -0.51
N PHE A 81 0.11 8.37 -0.72
CA PHE A 81 -0.08 7.77 -2.04
C PHE A 81 -1.38 8.28 -2.66
N THR A 82 -1.31 8.56 -3.95
CA THR A 82 -2.44 9.07 -4.73
C THR A 82 -3.33 7.94 -5.20
N LEU A 83 -4.58 8.30 -5.52
CA LEU A 83 -5.53 7.43 -6.20
C LEU A 83 -4.87 6.76 -7.42
N GLY A 84 -5.06 5.45 -7.57
CA GLY A 84 -4.49 4.71 -8.69
C GLY A 84 -3.03 4.30 -8.50
N SER A 85 -2.48 4.48 -7.30
CA SER A 85 -1.21 3.84 -6.97
C SER A 85 -1.35 2.32 -7.08
N ILE A 86 -0.43 1.69 -7.83
CA ILE A 86 -0.44 0.25 -8.03
C ILE A 86 0.81 -0.34 -7.43
N PHE A 87 0.62 -1.40 -6.67
CA PHE A 87 1.69 -2.10 -5.98
C PHE A 87 1.76 -3.53 -6.46
N ARG A 88 2.97 -4.06 -6.61
CA ARG A 88 3.17 -5.49 -6.77
C ARG A 88 3.31 -6.11 -5.39
N LEU A 89 2.55 -7.15 -5.11
CA LEU A 89 2.72 -7.93 -3.90
C LEU A 89 3.98 -8.80 -4.04
N VAL A 90 4.93 -8.64 -3.13
CA VAL A 90 6.26 -9.27 -3.23
C VAL A 90 6.37 -10.49 -2.32
N ASP A 91 5.95 -10.34 -1.08
CA ASP A 91 6.15 -11.36 -0.05
C ASP A 91 5.17 -11.14 1.11
N ILE A 92 4.81 -12.23 1.79
CA ILE A 92 3.99 -12.19 3.02
C ILE A 92 4.60 -13.17 4.00
N SER A 93 5.00 -12.65 5.16
CA SER A 93 5.65 -13.44 6.21
C SER A 93 5.09 -13.08 7.58
N GLN A 94 5.17 -14.02 8.53
CA GLN A 94 4.86 -13.72 9.93
C GLN A 94 6.14 -13.37 10.65
N GLN A 95 6.09 -12.33 11.48
CA GLN A 95 7.15 -12.01 12.42
C GLN A 95 6.59 -11.98 13.83
N ASP A 96 7.40 -12.44 14.78
CA ASP A 96 7.13 -12.30 16.20
C ASP A 96 7.99 -11.14 16.71
N ASP A 97 7.36 -10.09 17.22
CA ASP A 97 8.04 -8.92 17.79
C ASP A 97 8.23 -9.06 19.31
N GLY A 98 8.12 -10.28 19.84
CA GLY A 98 8.22 -10.60 21.26
C GLY A 98 6.97 -10.25 22.08
N GLN A 99 6.10 -9.39 21.57
CA GLN A 99 4.81 -9.03 22.19
C GLN A 99 3.62 -9.66 21.47
N MET A 100 3.70 -9.80 20.14
CA MET A 100 2.63 -10.34 19.32
C MET A 100 3.16 -10.81 17.96
N LYS A 101 2.37 -11.65 17.30
CA LYS A 101 2.59 -12.04 15.92
C LYS A 101 1.99 -10.99 14.98
N ILE A 102 2.80 -10.54 14.02
CA ILE A 102 2.42 -9.55 13.02
C ILE A 102 2.68 -10.14 11.64
N TRP A 103 1.72 -9.99 10.73
CA TRP A 103 1.93 -10.31 9.33
C TRP A 103 2.58 -9.13 8.61
N ILE A 104 3.73 -9.35 7.99
CA ILE A 104 4.43 -8.38 7.17
C ILE A 104 4.05 -8.62 5.72
N ILE A 105 3.40 -7.64 5.10
CA ILE A 105 2.99 -7.67 3.70
C ILE A 105 3.91 -6.72 2.94
N LYS A 106 4.85 -7.28 2.18
CA LYS A 106 5.82 -6.51 1.40
C LYS A 106 5.27 -6.24 0.01
N MET A 107 5.32 -4.98 -0.37
CA MET A 107 4.84 -4.50 -1.65
C MET A 107 5.89 -3.60 -2.31
N LYS A 108 5.92 -3.59 -3.65
CA LYS A 108 6.75 -2.67 -4.42
C LYS A 108 5.87 -1.76 -5.26
N LEU A 109 6.07 -0.45 -5.16
CA LEU A 109 5.38 0.50 -6.04
C LEU A 109 5.72 0.17 -7.50
N SER A 110 4.67 -0.05 -8.30
CA SER A 110 4.78 -0.39 -9.71
C SER A 110 4.56 0.85 -10.56
N THR A 111 5.14 0.85 -11.75
CA THR A 111 5.06 2.00 -12.66
C THR A 111 4.34 1.65 -13.95
N HIS A 112 3.77 2.66 -14.59
CA HIS A 112 2.92 2.58 -15.78
C HIS A 112 3.56 1.91 -17.00
N LYS A 113 4.87 1.64 -16.96
CA LYS A 113 5.60 0.97 -18.03
C LYS A 113 5.28 -0.51 -18.16
N HIS A 114 4.60 -1.12 -17.20
CA HIS A 114 4.19 -2.52 -17.31
C HIS A 114 2.98 -2.67 -18.24
N LYS A 115 3.12 -3.36 -19.38
CA LYS A 115 2.01 -3.57 -20.35
C LYS A 115 0.74 -4.14 -19.69
N ARG A 116 0.91 -5.06 -18.74
CA ARG A 116 -0.17 -5.68 -17.94
C ARG A 116 -0.92 -4.67 -17.06
N LEU A 117 -0.25 -3.59 -16.65
CA LEU A 117 -0.83 -2.54 -15.81
C LEU A 117 -1.78 -1.65 -16.61
N LYS A 118 -1.44 -1.37 -17.87
CA LYS A 118 -2.30 -0.60 -18.77
C LYS A 118 -3.64 -1.32 -19.00
N SER A 119 -3.60 -2.63 -19.26
CA SER A 119 -4.83 -3.43 -19.43
C SER A 119 -5.66 -3.51 -18.15
N LEU A 120 -5.03 -3.61 -16.97
CA LEU A 120 -5.73 -3.60 -15.69
C LEU A 120 -6.45 -2.26 -15.47
N LEU A 121 -5.76 -1.15 -15.71
CA LEU A 121 -6.32 0.19 -15.58
C LEU A 121 -7.48 0.42 -16.55
N GLU A 122 -7.37 -0.03 -17.81
CA GLU A 122 -8.46 0.07 -18.78
C GLU A 122 -9.70 -0.73 -18.35
N ASN A 123 -9.51 -1.92 -17.78
CA ASN A 123 -10.62 -2.74 -17.27
C ASN A 123 -11.30 -2.09 -16.06
N VAL A 124 -10.52 -1.57 -15.11
CA VAL A 124 -11.06 -0.88 -13.92
C VAL A 124 -11.80 0.40 -14.33
N LYS A 125 -11.26 1.18 -15.28
CA LYS A 125 -11.94 2.36 -15.83
C LYS A 125 -13.31 2.01 -16.41
N LYS A 126 -13.40 0.91 -17.17
CA LYS A 126 -14.67 0.42 -17.74
C LYS A 126 -15.66 -0.05 -16.68
N GLN A 127 -15.17 -0.71 -15.64
CA GLN A 127 -16.02 -1.33 -14.61
C GLN A 127 -16.56 -0.33 -13.59
N TYR A 128 -15.78 0.71 -13.25
CA TYR A 128 -16.12 1.65 -12.16
C TYR A 128 -16.41 3.08 -12.63
N HIS A 129 -16.48 3.34 -13.95
CA HIS A 129 -16.73 4.67 -14.53
C HIS A 129 -15.82 5.78 -13.95
N LEU A 130 -14.58 5.43 -13.61
CA LEU A 130 -13.65 6.31 -12.90
C LEU A 130 -12.97 7.30 -13.86
N GLN A 131 -13.75 8.28 -14.37
CA GLN A 131 -13.26 9.38 -15.22
C GLN A 131 -12.12 10.20 -14.58
N GLN A 132 -11.97 10.13 -13.25
CA GLN A 132 -10.91 10.80 -12.51
C GLN A 132 -9.50 10.22 -12.79
N PHE A 133 -9.41 8.97 -13.25
CA PHE A 133 -8.14 8.31 -13.58
C PHE A 133 -7.50 8.84 -14.88
N ASP A 134 -8.27 9.47 -15.77
CA ASP A 134 -7.73 9.99 -17.03
C ASP A 134 -6.72 11.13 -16.75
N ARG A 135 -6.97 12.00 -15.78
CA ARG A 135 -6.05 13.12 -15.44
C ARG A 135 -4.73 12.67 -14.80
N LEU A 136 -4.67 11.47 -14.23
CA LEU A 136 -3.50 10.97 -13.51
C LEU A 136 -2.47 10.30 -14.43
N TYR A 137 -2.88 9.85 -15.62
CA TYR A 137 -2.02 9.08 -16.54
C TYR A 137 -1.81 9.71 -17.93
N HIS A 138 -2.16 10.98 -18.09
CA HIS A 138 -1.74 11.80 -19.24
C HIS A 138 -0.34 12.39 -19.03
#